data_AF-A0AAX3EAX3-F1
#
_entry.id   AF-A0AAX3EAX3-F1
#
_cell.length_a   1.000
_cell.length_b   1.000
_cell.length_c   1.000
_cell.angle_alpha   90.00
_cell.angle_beta   90.00
_cell.angle_gamma   90.00
#
_symmetry.space_group_name_H-M   'P 1'
#
loop_
_entity.id
_entity.type
_entity.pdbx_description
1 polymer ?
#
loop_
_entity_poly.entity_id
_entity_poly.type
_entity_poly.pdbx_seq_one_letter_code
_entity_poly.pdbx_strand_id
1 'polypeptide(L)' 'MARWVCSVCDYEYVEEAGDPATAIPPGTLFEELPGDWRCPRCSVGKEAFVRAGEEEREINDEDYL' A
#
# COMPACT_ATOMS: atom_id res chain seq x y z
N MET A 1 3.61 6.56 9.47
CA MET A 1 3.21 5.20 9.06
C MET A 1 3.23 5.14 7.55
N ALA A 2 3.60 4.01 6.97
CA ALA A 2 3.78 3.85 5.54
C ALA A 2 2.44 3.59 4.83
N ARG A 3 2.44 3.85 3.52
CA ARG A 3 1.37 3.53 2.60
C ARG A 3 1.89 2.53 1.58
N TRP A 4 1.04 1.62 1.17
CA TRP A 4 1.38 0.56 0.23
C TRP A 4 0.33 0.48 -0.86
N VAL A 5 0.72 0.54 -2.12
CA VAL A 5 -0.19 0.53 -3.26
C VAL A 5 -0.04 -0.79 -4.01
N CYS A 6 -1.16 -1.46 -4.24
CA CYS A 6 -1.22 -2.66 -5.06
C CYS A 6 -0.98 -2.30 -6.52
N SER A 7 0.11 -2.79 -7.12
CA SER A 7 0.47 -2.51 -8.52
C SER A 7 -0.47 -3.14 -9.56
N VAL A 8 -1.45 -3.94 -9.12
CA VAL A 8 -2.42 -4.64 -9.98
C VAL A 8 -3.76 -3.91 -10.07
N CYS A 9 -4.18 -3.23 -8.99
CA CYS A 9 -5.53 -2.66 -8.89
C CYS A 9 -5.60 -1.32 -8.16
N ASP A 10 -4.45 -0.73 -7.84
CA ASP A 10 -4.30 0.57 -7.18
C ASP A 10 -4.97 0.67 -5.81
N TYR A 11 -5.22 -0.46 -5.14
CA TYR A 11 -5.66 -0.47 -3.75
C TYR A 11 -4.54 0.06 -2.84
N GLU A 12 -4.86 1.05 -2.02
CA GLU A 12 -3.96 1.64 -1.02
C GLU A 12 -4.22 1.02 0.37
N TYR A 13 -3.21 0.35 0.91
CA TYR A 13 -3.16 -0.03 2.32
C TYR A 13 -2.43 1.07 3.10
N VAL A 14 -3.12 1.68 4.06
CA VAL A 14 -2.55 2.72 4.92
C VAL A 14 -2.38 2.15 6.32
N GLU A 15 -1.14 2.00 6.78
CA GLU A 15 -0.85 1.36 8.08
C GLU A 15 -1.57 2.05 9.24
N GLU A 16 -1.72 3.38 9.21
CA GLU A 16 -2.43 4.14 10.25
C GLU A 16 -3.94 3.85 10.29
N ALA A 17 -4.53 3.43 9.17
CA ALA A 17 -5.94 3.09 9.06
C ALA A 17 -6.20 1.59 9.25
N GLY A 18 -5.20 0.75 8.96
CA GLY A 18 -5.36 -0.70 8.88
C GLY A 18 -6.24 -1.09 7.69
N ASP A 19 -6.96 -2.20 7.83
CA ASP A 19 -7.99 -2.64 6.88
C ASP A 19 -9.17 -3.28 7.64
N PRO A 20 -10.18 -2.47 8.03
CA PRO A 20 -11.35 -2.97 8.74
C PRO A 20 -12.14 -4.03 7.98
N ALA A 21 -12.08 -4.04 6.64
CA ALA A 21 -12.80 -5.03 5.82
C ALA A 21 -12.21 -6.44 5.95
N THR A 22 -10.92 -6.53 6.28
CA THR A 22 -10.21 -7.80 6.54
C THR A 22 -9.84 -7.99 8.01
N ALA A 23 -10.47 -7.20 8.90
CA ALA A 23 -10.24 -7.21 10.36
C ALA A 23 -8.79 -6.91 10.77
N ILE A 24 -8.09 -6.09 9.98
CA ILE A 24 -6.76 -5.57 10.30
C ILE A 24 -6.93 -4.24 11.05
N PRO A 25 -6.46 -4.13 12.30
CA PRO A 25 -6.65 -2.92 13.09
C PRO A 25 -5.77 -1.76 12.59
N PRO A 26 -6.17 -0.50 12.89
CA PRO A 26 -5.32 0.67 12.73
C PRO A 26 -3.96 0.49 13.39
N GLY A 27 -2.90 0.90 12.71
CA GLY A 27 -1.52 0.84 13.17
C GLY A 27 -0.78 -0.46 12.86
N THR A 28 -1.42 -1.45 12.23
CA THR A 28 -0.75 -2.66 11.77
C THR A 28 0.22 -2.34 10.63
N LEU A 29 1.50 -2.67 10.80
CA LEU A 29 2.49 -2.51 9.74
C LEU A 29 2.20 -3.48 8.59
N PHE A 30 2.50 -3.09 7.36
CA PHE A 30 2.30 -3.98 6.20
C PHE A 30 3.14 -5.26 6.31
N GLU A 31 4.32 -5.15 6.91
CA GLU A 31 5.22 -6.27 7.18
C GLU A 31 4.62 -7.26 8.19
N GLU A 32 3.79 -6.79 9.13
CA GLU A 32 3.12 -7.59 10.16
C GLU A 32 1.82 -8.24 9.67
N LEU A 33 1.34 -7.91 8.47
CA LEU A 33 0.18 -8.56 7.89
C LEU A 33 0.42 -10.09 7.77
N PRO A 34 -0.63 -10.92 7.98
CA PRO A 34 -0.54 -12.37 7.80
C PRO A 34 0.05 -12.77 6.43
N GLY A 35 0.78 -13.89 6.37
CA GLY A 35 1.39 -14.36 5.10
C GLY A 35 0.36 -14.80 4.05
N ASP A 36 -0.84 -15.17 4.50
CA ASP A 36 -2.00 -15.51 3.69
C ASP A 36 -2.91 -14.30 3.41
N TRP A 37 -2.58 -13.12 3.94
CA TRP A 37 -3.29 -11.89 3.59
C TRP A 37 -3.21 -11.64 2.08
N ARG A 38 -4.32 -11.13 1.54
CA ARG A 38 -4.49 -10.85 0.11
C ARG A 38 -5.12 -9.47 -0.03
N CYS A 39 -4.78 -8.80 -1.13
CA CYS A 39 -5.41 -7.53 -1.50
C CYS A 39 -6.94 -7.68 -1.48
N PRO A 40 -7.68 -6.85 -0.71
CA PRO A 40 -9.14 -6.97 -0.59
C PRO A 40 -9.87 -6.64 -1.90
N ARG A 41 -9.18 -6.05 -2.89
CA ARG A 41 -9.75 -5.68 -4.19
C ARG A 41 -9.52 -6.72 -5.28
N CYS A 42 -8.32 -7.31 -5.37
CA CYS A 42 -7.95 -8.23 -6.46
C CYS A 42 -7.37 -9.57 -6.01
N SER A 43 -7.29 -9.81 -4.71
CA SER A 43 -6.87 -11.08 -4.11
C SER A 43 -5.44 -11.55 -4.42
N VAL A 44 -4.56 -10.67 -4.91
CA VAL A 44 -3.11 -10.94 -5.03
C VAL A 44 -2.41 -10.83 -3.68
N GLY A 45 -1.23 -11.44 -3.55
CA GLY A 45 -0.44 -11.41 -2.33
C GLY A 45 0.30 -10.09 -2.08
N LYS A 46 1.01 -10.03 -0.94
CA LYS A 46 1.78 -8.86 -0.49
C LYS A 46 2.92 -8.49 -1.45
N GLU A 47 3.41 -9.46 -2.21
CA GLU A 47 4.45 -9.31 -3.22
C GLU A 47 4.08 -8.33 -4.35
N ALA A 48 2.78 -8.04 -4.54
CA ALA A 48 2.29 -7.10 -5.54
C ALA A 48 2.08 -5.67 -4.99
N PHE A 49 2.55 -5.36 -3.78
CA PHE A 49 2.46 -4.02 -3.19
C PHE A 49 3.80 -3.31 -3.23
N VAL A 50 3.73 -2.00 -3.52
CA VAL A 50 4.88 -1.08 -3.52
C VAL A 50 4.64 0.01 -2.49
N ARG A 51 5.69 0.41 -1.78
CA ARG A 51 5.59 1.46 -0.76
C ARG A 51 5.39 2.83 -1.42
N ALA A 52 4.27 3.48 -1.14
CA ALA A 52 3.96 4.83 -1.60
C ALA A 52 4.88 5.84 -0.88
N GLY A 53 5.59 6.66 -1.66
CA GLY A 53 6.51 7.69 -1.17
C GLY A 53 8.00 7.49 -1.49
N GLU A 54 8.37 6.44 -2.25
CA GLU A 54 9.73 6.33 -2.79
C GLU A 54 9.92 7.04 -4.15
N GLU A 55 8.85 7.32 -4.90
CA GLU A 55 8.93 8.02 -6.20
C GLU A 55 8.52 9.51 -6.16
N GLU A 56 7.91 10.03 -5.09
CA GLU A 56 7.46 11.44 -5.03
C GLU A 56 8.58 12.47 -4.73
N ARG A 57 9.85 12.06 -4.83
CA ARG A 57 10.99 12.94 -4.49
C ARG A 57 11.82 13.36 -5.69
N GLU A 58 11.22 13.57 -6.87
CA GLU A 58 11.78 14.41 -7.95
C GLU A 58 10.82 14.44 -9.16
N ILE A 59 9.73 15.19 -9.06
CA ILE A 59 9.16 15.83 -10.25
C ILE A 59 9.48 17.31 -10.08
N ASN A 60 10.55 17.75 -10.73
CA ASN A 60 10.84 19.16 -10.85
C ASN A 60 9.84 19.74 -11.86
N ASP A 61 9.09 20.76 -11.49
CA ASP A 61 8.10 21.43 -12.35
C ASP A 61 8.73 22.00 -13.65
N GLU A 62 10.06 21.97 -13.80
CA GLU A 62 10.82 22.35 -15.00
C GLU A 62 10.85 21.28 -16.11
N ASP A 63 10.46 20.03 -15.86
CA ASP A 63 10.47 18.94 -16.88
C ASP A 63 9.20 18.87 -17.74
N TYR A 64 8.26 19.81 -17.54
CA TYR A 64 7.02 19.94 -18.31
C TYR A 64 6.88 21.33 -18.96
N LEU A 65 7.98 21.86 -19.51
CA LEU A 65 8.04 23.08 -20.34
C LEU A 65 8.89 22.87 -21.60
#